data_AF-A0A7W6CZE3-F1
#
_entry.id   AF-A0A7W6CZE3-F1
#
_cell.length_a   1.000
_cell.length_b   1.000
_cell.length_c   1.000
_cell.angle_alpha   90.00
_cell.angle_beta   90.00
_cell.angle_gamma   90.00
#
_symmetry.space_group_name_H-M   'P 1'
#
loop_
_entity.id
_entity.type
_entity.pdbx_description
1 polymer ?
#
loop_
_entity_poly.entity_id
_entity_poly.type
_entity_poly.pdbx_seq_one_letter_code
_entity_poly.pdbx_strand_id
1 'polypeptide(L)' 'MEPETVTIDNRNDFSLWAIERAKLIVSEQGTALALAARDMDDTEIGQAGNALGQAIADAMIEVFDGLMNGVAEE' A
#
# COMPACT_ATOMS: atom_id res chain seq x y z
N MET A 1 19.63 0.38 6.81
CA MET A 1 18.47 0.12 7.69
C MET A 1 17.75 -1.04 7.03
N GLU A 2 17.81 -2.21 7.64
CA GLU A 2 17.04 -3.35 7.16
C GLU A 2 15.56 -3.04 7.40
N PRO A 3 14.65 -3.38 6.48
CA PRO A 3 13.22 -3.19 6.71
C PRO A 3 12.82 -3.97 7.96
N GLU A 4 12.19 -3.30 8.90
CA GLU A 4 11.61 -3.94 10.08
C GLU A 4 10.59 -4.96 9.59
N THR A 5 10.96 -6.25 9.65
CA THR A 5 10.06 -7.35 9.29
C THR A 5 8.97 -7.40 10.33
N VAL A 6 7.78 -6.89 9.99
CA VAL A 6 6.59 -7.02 10.82
C VAL A 6 6.16 -8.49 10.77
N THR A 7 6.34 -9.21 11.88
CA THR A 7 5.80 -10.56 12.04
C THR A 7 4.29 -10.45 12.27
N ILE A 8 3.50 -11.10 11.40
CA ILE A 8 2.04 -11.10 11.49
C ILE A 8 1.62 -12.40 12.18
N ASP A 9 1.49 -12.36 13.50
CA ASP A 9 1.24 -13.56 14.31
C ASP A 9 -0.24 -13.95 14.40
N ASN A 10 -1.15 -13.04 14.05
CA ASN A 10 -2.59 -13.29 14.08
C ASN A 10 -3.39 -12.31 13.21
N ARG A 11 -4.68 -12.60 13.03
CA ARG A 11 -5.61 -11.79 12.20
C ARG A 11 -5.71 -10.32 12.64
N ASN A 12 -5.55 -10.03 13.94
CA ASN A 12 -5.62 -8.66 14.44
C ASN A 12 -4.36 -7.88 14.02
N ASP A 13 -3.18 -8.49 14.11
CA ASP A 13 -1.92 -7.88 13.69
C ASP A 13 -1.89 -7.67 12.17
N PHE A 14 -2.44 -8.61 11.40
CA PHE A 14 -2.65 -8.45 9.97
C PHE A 14 -3.54 -7.24 9.66
N SER A 15 -4.61 -7.06 10.44
CA SER A 15 -5.56 -5.96 10.26
C SER A 15 -4.89 -4.62 10.56
N LEU A 16 -4.05 -4.55 11.60
CA LEU A 16 -3.27 -3.35 11.92
C LEU A 16 -2.25 -3.03 10.84
N TRP A 17 -1.48 -4.02 10.39
CA TRP A 17 -0.54 -3.88 9.29
C TRP A 17 -1.24 -3.38 8.02
N ALA A 18 -2.39 -3.97 7.64
CA ALA A 18 -3.13 -3.57 6.45
C ALA A 18 -3.62 -2.11 6.55
N ILE A 19 -4.02 -1.66 7.74
CA ILE A 19 -4.39 -0.26 7.99
C ILE A 19 -3.18 0.67 7.82
N GLU A 20 -2.02 0.30 8.36
CA GLU A 20 -0.80 1.09 8.22
C GLU A 20 -0.34 1.15 6.76
N ARG A 21 -0.40 0.03 6.05
CA ARG A 21 -0.10 -0.05 4.62
C ARG A 21 -1.02 0.87 3.80
N ALA A 22 -2.32 0.84 4.07
CA ALA A 22 -3.28 1.72 3.40
C ALA A 22 -3.02 3.20 3.69
N LYS A 23 -2.70 3.56 4.95
CA LYS A 23 -2.36 4.94 5.33
C LYS A 23 -1.12 5.44 4.59
N LEU A 24 -0.09 4.62 4.45
CA LEU A 24 1.14 4.96 3.73
C LEU A 24 0.83 5.28 2.26
N ILE A 25 0.07 4.42 1.58
CA ILE A 25 -0.30 4.61 0.16
C ILE A 25 -1.08 5.91 -0.03
N VAL A 26 -2.05 6.20 0.85
CA VAL A 26 -2.82 7.46 0.79
C VAL A 26 -1.92 8.66 1.05
N SER A 27 -1.04 8.59 2.05
CA SER A 27 -0.15 9.69 2.42
C SER A 27 0.90 10.00 1.35
N GLU A 28 1.39 9.00 0.63
CA GLU A 28 2.43 9.19 -0.38
C GLU A 28 1.79 9.43 -1.76
N GLN A 29 1.13 8.41 -2.28
CA GLN A 29 0.63 8.41 -3.66
C GLN A 29 -0.64 9.24 -3.79
N GLY A 30 -1.52 9.21 -2.79
CA GLY A 30 -2.73 10.04 -2.76
C GLY A 30 -2.40 11.53 -2.66
N THR A 31 -1.42 11.92 -1.83
CA THR A 31 -0.95 13.30 -1.77
C THR A 31 -0.26 13.75 -3.05
N ALA A 32 0.57 12.90 -3.67
CA ALA A 32 1.18 13.21 -4.96
C ALA A 32 0.13 13.49 -6.04
N LEU A 33 -0.90 12.65 -6.13
CA LEU A 33 -2.02 12.86 -7.06
C LEU A 33 -2.80 14.14 -6.74
N ALA A 34 -3.04 14.44 -5.47
CA ALA A 34 -3.73 15.67 -5.06
C ALA A 34 -2.94 16.93 -5.42
N LEU A 35 -1.60 16.90 -5.31
CA LEU A 35 -0.72 17.99 -5.71
C LEU A 35 -0.74 18.20 -7.22
N ALA A 36 -0.59 17.13 -8.01
CA ALA A 36 -0.67 17.18 -9.47
C ALA A 36 -2.03 17.74 -9.95
N ALA A 37 -3.11 17.30 -9.32
CA ALA A 37 -4.46 17.81 -9.60
C ALA A 37 -4.63 19.29 -9.24
N ARG A 38 -4.05 19.72 -8.11
CA ARG A 38 -4.06 21.14 -7.68
C ARG A 38 -3.33 22.02 -8.70
N ASP A 39 -2.21 21.54 -9.22
CA ASP A 39 -1.34 22.29 -10.13
C ASP A 39 -1.82 22.22 -11.59
N MET A 40 -2.89 21.46 -11.85
CA MET A 40 -3.52 21.25 -13.17
C MET A 40 -2.56 20.71 -14.24
N ASP A 41 -1.58 19.89 -13.82
CA ASP A 41 -0.65 19.23 -14.73
C ASP A 41 -1.19 17.86 -15.15
N ASP A 42 -1.80 17.79 -16.34
CA ASP A 42 -2.38 16.55 -16.88
C ASP A 42 -1.36 15.40 -17.00
N THR A 43 -0.07 15.72 -17.22
CA THR A 43 0.97 14.69 -17.33
C THR A 43 1.29 14.12 -15.96
N GLU A 44 1.49 14.98 -14.96
CA GLU A 44 1.74 14.55 -13.57
C GLU A 44 0.53 13.85 -12.97
N ILE A 45 -0.70 14.29 -13.29
CA ILE A 45 -1.94 13.61 -12.88
C ILE A 45 -1.95 12.17 -13.39
N GLY A 46 -1.61 11.97 -14.67
CA GLY A 46 -1.54 10.63 -15.25
C GLY A 46 -0.48 9.75 -14.59
N GLN A 47 0.71 10.31 -14.32
CA GLN A 47 1.80 9.59 -13.66
C GLN A 47 1.46 9.23 -12.21
N ALA A 48 0.99 10.20 -11.42
CA ALA A 48 0.61 10.00 -10.02
C ALA A 48 -0.60 9.06 -9.89
N GLY A 49 -1.57 9.15 -10.81
CA GLY A 49 -2.70 8.23 -10.85
C GLY A 49 -2.29 6.78 -11.11
N ASN A 50 -1.38 6.56 -12.06
CA ASN A 50 -0.81 5.23 -12.31
C ASN A 50 -0.02 4.71 -11.10
N ALA A 51 0.80 5.56 -10.48
CA ALA A 51 1.58 5.18 -9.29
C ALA A 51 0.67 4.79 -8.11
N LEU A 52 -0.40 5.54 -7.87
CA LEU A 52 -1.40 5.20 -6.85
C LEU A 52 -2.10 3.87 -7.15
N GLY A 53 -2.54 3.67 -8.41
CA GLY A 53 -3.18 2.43 -8.83
C GLY A 53 -2.26 1.21 -8.65
N GLN A 54 -0.98 1.35 -9.04
CA GLN A 54 0.01 0.30 -8.88
C GLN A 54 0.27 -0.01 -7.40
N ALA A 55 0.45 1.00 -6.55
CA ALA A 55 0.66 0.81 -5.12
C ALA A 55 -0.52 0.10 -4.43
N ILE A 56 -1.76 0.39 -4.86
CA ILE A 56 -2.95 -0.33 -4.39
C ILE A 56 -2.90 -1.80 -4.84
N ALA A 57 -2.58 -2.07 -6.11
CA ALA A 57 -2.49 -3.44 -6.63
C ALA A 57 -1.42 -4.26 -5.90
N ASP A 58 -0.23 -3.68 -5.70
CA ASP A 58 0.88 -4.30 -4.98
C ASP A 58 0.46 -4.63 -3.53
N ALA A 59 -0.19 -3.69 -2.84
CA ALA A 59 -0.67 -3.92 -1.49
C ALA A 59 -1.74 -5.03 -1.40
N MET A 60 -2.59 -5.19 -2.42
CA MET A 60 -3.55 -6.30 -2.45
C MET A 60 -2.87 -7.66 -2.64
N ILE A 61 -1.77 -7.70 -3.40
CA ILE A 61 -0.93 -8.91 -3.52
C ILE A 61 -0.23 -9.19 -2.19
N GLU A 62 0.35 -8.19 -1.53
CA GLU A 62 0.96 -8.34 -0.20
C GLU A 62 -0.04 -8.85 0.85
N VAL A 63 -1.28 -8.34 0.83
CA VAL A 63 -2.40 -8.82 1.67
C VAL A 63 -2.68 -10.30 1.38
N PHE A 64 -2.79 -10.67 0.10
CA PHE A 64 -3.05 -12.05 -0.30
C PHE A 64 -1.93 -12.99 0.15
N ASP A 65 -0.67 -12.62 -0.08
CA ASP A 65 0.49 -13.40 0.34
C ASP A 65 0.57 -13.52 1.86
N GLY A 66 0.29 -12.43 2.59
CA GLY A 66 0.21 -12.45 4.06
C GLY A 66 -0.87 -13.41 4.59
N LEU A 67 -2.02 -13.48 3.91
CA LEU A 67 -3.07 -14.45 4.25
C LEU A 67 -2.65 -15.89 3.92
N MET A 68 -2.01 -16.13 2.77
CA MET A 68 -1.60 -17.47 2.32
C MET A 68 -0.43 -18.04 3.13
N ASN A 69 0.53 -17.20 3.53
CA ASN A 69 1.67 -17.62 4.35
C ASN A 69 1.23 -18.08 5.74
N GLY A 70 0.15 -17.52 6.31
CA GLY A 70 -0.47 -18.01 7.54
C GLY A 70 -1.20 -19.36 7.42
N VAL A 71 -1.39 -19.87 6.20
CA VAL A 71 -2.01 -21.19 5.93
C VAL A 71 -0.95 -22.28 5.70
N ALA A 72 0.29 -21.89 5.41
CA ALA A 72 1.38 -22.81 5.06
C ALA A 72 2.15 -23.39 6.27
N GLU A 73 1.81 -22.97 7.49
CA GLU A 73 2.43 -23.48 8.74
C GLU A 73 1.68 -24.67 9.37
N GLU A 74 0.79 -25.35 8.64
CA GLU A 74 0.21 -26.66 9.03
C GLU A 74 0.99 -27.88 8.49
#